data_AF-A0A964Y0L3-F1
#
_entry.id   AF-A0A964Y0L3-F1
#
_cell.length_a   1.000
_cell.length_b   1.000
_cell.length_c   1.000
_cell.angle_alpha   90.00
_cell.angle_beta   90.00
_cell.angle_gamma   90.00
#
_symmetry.space_group_name_H-M   'P 1'
#
loop_
_entity.id
_entity.type
_entity.pdbx_description
1 polymer ?
#
loop_
_entity_poly.entity_id
_entity_poly.type
_entity_poly.pdbx_seq_one_letter_code
_entity_poly.pdbx_strand_id
1 'polypeptide(L)'
;MKHLFRLLLLLIPLTAVAQSSLPPCPPTGVKHMCFGDQIGRNTEGVEWRYVGEFKNDQRNGQGILTFSDGEKYVGEWVYGFRFGIGSNTYSNGNKYVGEWYFDQRYGEGIEYQSNGVVMRSGKWVNDHLSDFYSINLDLFPFHADLFKITSLRSSNPLKAERDRSRAEAAVAYRRRQEIEERSVQEKADKERRAALVTNQAPAPQRSPTLASGLTERRVALIVGNSKYAHNPLDNPVNDAADLDTTLKNLGFKTTLLRDANITQMRNATRQFADDVASSDVALIFFAGHGIEAKGRNYLIPVSADIKHEYELEDQAYDAGRWLDMLENIKGINKQRVNIVILDACRNNDLSRGWRSSSRGLARMDAPKGTFIAFATAPGKVAMDGAKGQRNSPFTKNLLRTIQTPDMPIELMFKEVRRLVLEDTKDEQVPWDNSSLVGDFVFKRSR
;
A
#
# COMPACT_ATOMS: atom_id res chain seq x y z
N MET A 1 -27.19 -13.65 14.33
CA MET A 1 -26.82 -14.61 15.40
C MET A 1 -25.32 -14.89 15.49
N LYS A 2 -24.58 -15.20 14.40
CA LYS A 2 -23.12 -15.47 14.47
C LYS A 2 -22.27 -14.29 15.00
N HIS A 3 -22.56 -13.06 14.59
CA HIS A 3 -21.85 -11.85 15.08
C HIS A 3 -22.11 -11.57 16.56
N LEU A 4 -23.35 -11.74 17.02
CA LEU A 4 -23.72 -11.58 18.42
C LEU A 4 -22.94 -12.57 19.32
N PHE A 5 -22.73 -13.80 18.84
CA PHE A 5 -21.97 -14.83 19.56
C PHE A 5 -20.47 -14.53 19.63
N ARG A 6 -19.89 -13.94 18.57
CA ARG A 6 -18.49 -13.47 18.55
C ARG A 6 -18.29 -12.26 19.47
N LEU A 7 -19.21 -11.29 19.47
CA LEU A 7 -19.19 -10.18 20.43
C LEU A 7 -19.33 -10.66 21.88
N LEU A 8 -20.14 -11.69 22.14
CA LEU A 8 -20.31 -12.24 23.49
C LEU A 8 -18.99 -12.80 24.07
N LEU A 9 -18.13 -13.36 23.21
CA LEU A 9 -16.82 -13.89 23.60
C LEU A 9 -15.81 -12.78 23.95
N LEU A 10 -15.99 -11.56 23.42
CA LEU A 10 -15.18 -10.38 23.75
C LEU A 10 -15.53 -9.80 25.13
N LEU A 11 -16.68 -10.16 25.71
CA LEU A 11 -17.13 -9.69 27.02
C LEU A 11 -16.58 -10.52 28.19
N ILE A 12 -15.87 -11.62 27.91
CA ILE A 12 -15.20 -12.42 28.95
C ILE A 12 -13.96 -11.65 29.42
N PRO A 13 -13.83 -11.34 30.73
CA PRO A 13 -12.69 -10.59 31.23
C PRO A 13 -11.38 -11.37 31.00
N LEU A 14 -10.47 -10.78 30.23
CA LEU A 14 -9.06 -11.17 30.20
C LEU A 14 -8.39 -10.70 31.50
N THR A 15 -8.70 -11.33 32.64
CA THR A 15 -8.16 -10.91 33.95
C THR A 15 -7.06 -11.81 34.51
N ALA A 16 -6.59 -12.83 33.78
CA ALA A 16 -5.51 -13.67 34.29
C ALA A 16 -4.61 -14.20 33.17
N VAL A 17 -3.41 -13.63 33.04
CA VAL A 17 -2.25 -14.33 32.45
C VAL A 17 -1.42 -14.86 33.62
N ALA A 18 -2.01 -15.76 34.41
CA ALA A 18 -1.33 -16.36 35.57
C ALA A 18 -0.91 -17.82 35.33
N GLN A 19 -1.30 -18.43 34.20
CA GLN A 19 -1.04 -19.85 33.93
C GLN A 19 -0.58 -20.02 32.49
N SER A 20 0.70 -19.74 32.24
CA SER A 20 1.39 -20.30 31.08
C SER A 20 1.93 -21.68 31.47
N SER A 21 1.86 -22.65 30.54
CA SER A 21 2.50 -23.96 30.72
C SER A 21 4.01 -23.93 30.44
N LEU A 22 4.56 -22.77 30.07
CA LEU A 22 5.98 -22.61 29.78
C LEU A 22 6.80 -22.49 31.08
N PRO A 23 8.06 -22.98 31.09
CA PRO A 23 8.97 -22.81 32.22
C PRO A 23 9.28 -21.33 32.48
N PRO A 24 9.72 -20.95 33.69
CA PRO A 24 10.17 -19.60 33.97
C PRO A 24 11.35 -19.21 33.08
N CYS A 25 11.38 -17.96 32.63
CA CYS A 25 12.51 -17.46 31.83
C CYS A 25 13.81 -17.45 32.64
N PRO A 26 14.95 -17.73 31.99
CA PRO A 26 16.24 -17.69 32.66
C PRO A 26 16.54 -16.26 33.14
N PRO A 27 17.23 -16.09 34.29
CA PRO A 27 17.58 -14.77 34.81
C PRO A 27 18.58 -14.04 33.91
N THR A 28 19.37 -14.77 33.12
CA THR A 28 20.33 -14.25 32.14
C THR A 28 20.29 -15.09 30.86
N GLY A 29 20.52 -14.46 29.70
CA GLY A 29 20.50 -15.13 28.40
C GLY A 29 19.17 -14.98 27.66
N VAL A 30 19.03 -15.72 26.55
CA VAL A 30 17.91 -15.59 25.61
C VAL A 30 16.62 -16.15 26.23
N LYS A 31 15.57 -15.33 26.27
CA LYS A 31 14.21 -15.73 26.64
C LYS A 31 13.56 -16.44 25.46
N HIS A 32 13.59 -17.77 25.47
CA HIS A 32 13.01 -18.59 24.42
C HIS A 32 12.05 -19.65 24.99
N MET A 33 10.80 -19.64 24.52
CA MET A 33 9.76 -20.59 24.94
C MET A 33 9.62 -20.65 26.47
N CYS A 34 9.57 -19.49 27.10
CA CYS A 34 9.53 -19.33 28.56
C CYS A 34 8.52 -18.26 28.97
N PHE A 35 8.11 -18.25 30.24
CA PHE A 35 7.26 -17.23 30.85
C PHE A 35 8.05 -16.39 31.85
N GLY A 36 7.94 -15.06 31.78
CA GLY A 36 8.66 -14.19 32.70
C GLY A 36 8.25 -12.73 32.56
N ASP A 37 9.05 -11.83 33.13
CA ASP A 37 8.83 -10.41 33.02
C ASP A 37 10.01 -9.66 32.40
N GLN A 38 9.73 -8.46 31.88
CA GLN A 38 10.71 -7.54 31.33
C GLN A 38 10.24 -6.12 31.61
N ILE A 39 11.15 -5.28 32.08
CA ILE A 39 10.91 -3.85 32.26
C ILE A 39 11.75 -3.05 31.29
N GLY A 40 11.28 -1.87 30.91
CA GLY A 40 12.02 -0.92 30.09
C GLY A 40 11.41 0.46 30.12
N ARG A 41 11.94 1.36 29.31
CA ARG A 41 11.40 2.71 29.09
C ARG A 41 11.21 2.94 27.59
N ASN A 42 10.15 3.65 27.22
CA ASN A 42 9.97 4.13 25.85
C ASN A 42 10.78 5.41 25.60
N THR A 43 10.71 5.95 24.38
CA THR A 43 11.41 7.19 23.98
C THR A 43 10.96 8.44 24.75
N GLU A 44 9.77 8.40 25.36
CA GLU A 44 9.20 9.48 26.17
C GLU A 44 9.54 9.32 27.66
N GLY A 45 10.32 8.29 28.03
CA GLY A 45 10.72 8.01 29.40
C GLY A 45 9.65 7.31 30.25
N VAL A 46 8.49 6.97 29.67
CA VAL A 46 7.43 6.20 30.34
C VAL A 46 7.93 4.78 30.56
N GLU A 47 7.87 4.33 31.81
CA GLU A 47 8.26 2.97 32.18
C GLU A 47 7.20 2.00 31.71
N TRP A 48 7.63 0.86 31.16
CA TRP A 48 6.75 -0.23 30.82
C TRP A 48 7.23 -1.52 31.48
N ARG A 49 6.28 -2.35 31.90
CA ARG A 49 6.49 -3.70 32.40
C ARG A 49 5.66 -4.67 31.60
N TYR A 50 6.33 -5.62 30.97
CA TYR A 50 5.71 -6.78 30.35
C TYR A 50 5.82 -7.99 31.27
N VAL A 51 4.74 -8.76 31.40
CA VAL A 51 4.70 -10.07 32.06
C VAL A 51 3.98 -11.04 31.12
N GLY A 52 4.66 -12.06 30.63
CA GLY A 52 4.09 -12.95 29.62
C GLY A 52 5.08 -13.96 29.05
N GLU A 53 4.67 -14.58 27.95
CA GLU A 53 5.49 -15.56 27.24
C GLU A 53 6.51 -14.89 26.30
N PHE A 54 7.66 -15.54 26.15
CA PHE A 54 8.76 -15.09 25.31
C PHE A 54 9.17 -16.16 24.32
N LYS A 55 9.57 -15.72 23.12
CA LYS A 55 10.22 -16.55 22.11
C LYS A 55 11.29 -15.72 21.41
N ASN A 56 12.55 -16.18 21.44
CA ASN A 56 13.70 -15.48 20.85
C ASN A 56 13.81 -14.02 21.32
N ASP A 57 13.73 -13.79 22.64
CA ASP A 57 13.75 -12.47 23.29
C ASP A 57 12.60 -11.53 22.94
N GLN A 58 11.62 -12.00 22.18
CA GLN A 58 10.44 -11.22 21.81
C GLN A 58 9.22 -11.67 22.60
N ARG A 59 8.35 -10.72 22.93
CA ARG A 59 7.01 -10.99 23.47
C ARG A 59 6.26 -11.89 22.49
N ASN A 60 5.76 -13.01 22.99
CA ASN A 60 5.01 -13.98 22.20
C ASN A 60 3.90 -14.58 23.06
N GLY A 61 2.96 -15.33 22.48
CA GLY A 61 1.93 -16.01 23.27
C GLY A 61 1.04 -15.05 24.06
N GLN A 62 0.68 -15.37 25.30
CA GLN A 62 -0.16 -14.51 26.14
C GLN A 62 0.70 -13.60 27.04
N GLY A 63 0.26 -12.35 27.23
CA GLY A 63 0.99 -11.43 28.09
C GLY A 63 0.26 -10.13 28.41
N ILE A 64 0.78 -9.45 29.43
CA ILE A 64 0.31 -8.16 29.93
C ILE A 64 1.44 -7.15 29.75
N LEU A 65 1.15 -6.03 29.10
CA LEU A 65 2.03 -4.86 29.06
C LEU A 65 1.36 -3.74 29.85
N THR A 66 2.06 -3.19 30.84
CA THR A 66 1.58 -2.06 31.66
C THR A 66 2.57 -0.92 31.53
N PHE A 67 2.08 0.28 31.30
CA PHE A 67 2.84 1.52 31.27
C PHE A 67 2.60 2.32 32.55
N SER A 68 3.60 3.10 32.98
CA SER A 68 3.52 3.92 34.19
C SER A 68 2.55 5.09 34.06
N ASP A 69 2.15 5.46 32.84
CA ASP A 69 1.14 6.47 32.53
C ASP A 69 -0.31 5.94 32.63
N GLY A 70 -0.48 4.65 32.95
CA GLY A 70 -1.77 3.99 33.08
C GLY A 70 -2.23 3.21 31.85
N GLU A 71 -1.53 3.28 30.70
CA GLU A 71 -1.86 2.41 29.57
C GLU A 71 -1.59 0.93 29.93
N LYS A 72 -2.50 0.04 29.54
CA LYS A 72 -2.38 -1.39 29.81
C LYS A 72 -2.95 -2.22 28.66
N TYR A 73 -2.15 -3.15 28.15
CA TYR A 73 -2.61 -4.19 27.24
C TYR A 73 -2.61 -5.57 27.91
N VAL A 74 -3.66 -6.35 27.67
CA VAL A 74 -3.75 -7.77 28.04
C VAL A 74 -4.22 -8.55 26.82
N GLY A 75 -3.43 -9.50 26.35
CA GLY A 75 -3.82 -10.30 25.20
C GLY A 75 -2.68 -11.10 24.59
N GLU A 76 -2.88 -11.48 23.34
CA GLU A 76 -1.95 -12.28 22.57
C GLU A 76 -0.87 -11.43 21.89
N TRP A 77 0.32 -11.99 21.78
CA TRP A 77 1.53 -11.36 21.27
C TRP A 77 2.18 -12.25 20.22
N VAL A 78 2.65 -11.65 19.13
CA VAL A 78 3.39 -12.34 18.07
C VAL A 78 4.51 -11.42 17.58
N TYR A 79 5.75 -11.91 17.61
CA TYR A 79 6.98 -11.16 17.24
C TYR A 79 7.14 -9.81 17.93
N GLY A 80 6.68 -9.68 19.18
CA GLY A 80 6.74 -8.43 19.93
C GLY A 80 5.54 -7.51 19.77
N PHE A 81 4.61 -7.79 18.86
CA PHE A 81 3.42 -6.97 18.56
C PHE A 81 2.14 -7.58 19.16
N ARG A 82 1.17 -6.73 19.52
CA ARG A 82 -0.19 -7.15 19.91
C ARG A 82 -0.86 -7.88 18.75
N PHE A 83 -1.49 -9.00 19.04
CA PHE A 83 -2.10 -9.89 18.05
C PHE A 83 -3.32 -10.61 18.63
N GLY A 84 -4.18 -11.16 17.76
CA GLY A 84 -5.30 -11.99 18.19
C GLY A 84 -6.27 -11.24 19.10
N ILE A 85 -6.90 -11.92 20.05
CA ILE A 85 -7.87 -11.27 20.96
C ILE A 85 -7.12 -10.60 22.10
N GLY A 86 -7.43 -9.33 22.35
CA GLY A 86 -6.83 -8.58 23.46
C GLY A 86 -7.64 -7.36 23.87
N SER A 87 -7.31 -6.85 25.04
CA SER A 87 -7.85 -5.61 25.57
C SER A 87 -6.74 -4.60 25.80
N ASN A 88 -6.95 -3.37 25.32
CA ASN A 88 -6.10 -2.23 25.63
C ASN A 88 -6.92 -1.21 26.43
N THR A 89 -6.42 -0.81 27.58
CA THR A 89 -6.89 0.33 28.35
C THR A 89 -5.89 1.45 28.10
N TYR A 90 -6.35 2.56 27.53
CA TYR A 90 -5.52 3.72 27.20
C TYR A 90 -5.27 4.57 28.45
N SER A 91 -4.24 5.41 28.43
CA SER A 91 -3.89 6.31 29.54
C SER A 91 -5.00 7.28 29.93
N ASN A 92 -5.89 7.63 28.98
CA ASN A 92 -7.10 8.44 29.24
C ASN A 92 -8.27 7.64 29.87
N GLY A 93 -8.07 6.34 30.16
CA GLY A 93 -9.06 5.44 30.73
C GLY A 93 -10.03 4.81 29.72
N ASN A 94 -10.05 5.26 28.45
CA ASN A 94 -10.82 4.58 27.41
C ASN A 94 -10.29 3.16 27.23
N LYS A 95 -11.12 2.28 26.68
CA LYS A 95 -10.76 0.87 26.55
C LYS A 95 -11.20 0.31 25.21
N TYR A 96 -10.36 -0.51 24.60
CA TYR A 96 -10.70 -1.34 23.47
C TYR A 96 -10.63 -2.81 23.87
N VAL A 97 -11.59 -3.61 23.39
CA VAL A 97 -11.60 -5.06 23.50
C VAL A 97 -11.96 -5.65 22.14
N GLY A 98 -11.06 -6.42 21.54
CA GLY A 98 -11.26 -6.91 20.18
C GLY A 98 -10.08 -7.67 19.61
N GLU A 99 -10.11 -7.88 18.31
CA GLU A 99 -9.00 -8.49 17.58
C GLU A 99 -7.88 -7.47 17.27
N TRP A 100 -6.66 -7.96 17.23
CA TRP A 100 -5.44 -7.19 16.98
C TRP A 100 -4.61 -7.88 15.90
N TYR A 101 -3.99 -7.07 15.04
CA TYR A 101 -3.07 -7.54 14.01
C TYR A 101 -1.88 -6.57 13.93
N PHE A 102 -0.72 -6.99 14.44
CA PHE A 102 0.50 -6.17 14.50
C PHE A 102 0.30 -4.78 15.09
N ASP A 103 -0.14 -4.73 16.35
CA ASP A 103 -0.42 -3.50 17.09
C ASP A 103 -1.60 -2.65 16.60
N GLN A 104 -2.28 -3.07 15.53
CA GLN A 104 -3.45 -2.39 14.99
C GLN A 104 -4.72 -3.14 15.39
N ARG A 105 -5.80 -2.41 15.68
CA ARG A 105 -7.15 -2.98 15.87
C ARG A 105 -7.63 -3.59 14.56
N TYR A 106 -8.14 -4.80 14.63
CA TYR A 106 -8.61 -5.58 13.50
C TYR A 106 -9.86 -6.38 13.89
N GLY A 107 -10.50 -7.06 12.94
CA GLY A 107 -11.59 -8.02 13.20
C GLY A 107 -12.74 -7.43 14.02
N GLU A 108 -13.38 -8.23 14.87
CA GLU A 108 -14.48 -7.76 15.71
C GLU A 108 -13.93 -7.04 16.96
N GLY A 109 -14.53 -5.90 17.34
CA GLY A 109 -14.10 -5.17 18.53
C GLY A 109 -15.08 -4.11 19.05
N ILE A 110 -14.93 -3.79 20.33
CA ILE A 110 -15.75 -2.83 21.07
C ILE A 110 -14.83 -1.81 21.73
N GLU A 111 -15.16 -0.53 21.54
CA GLU A 111 -14.49 0.61 22.16
C GLU A 111 -15.42 1.21 23.23
N TYR A 112 -14.87 1.41 24.42
CA TYR A 112 -15.53 1.93 25.60
C TYR A 112 -14.88 3.24 26.03
N GLN A 113 -15.70 4.15 26.53
CA GLN A 113 -15.23 5.32 27.27
C GLN A 113 -14.80 4.90 28.68
N SER A 114 -14.02 5.73 29.37
CA SER A 114 -13.54 5.48 30.73
C SER A 114 -14.62 5.21 31.78
N ASN A 115 -15.86 5.67 31.56
CA ASN A 115 -17.03 5.38 32.39
C ASN A 115 -17.72 4.04 32.06
N GLY A 116 -17.18 3.26 31.12
CA GLY A 116 -17.75 1.98 30.69
C GLY A 116 -18.81 2.08 29.59
N VAL A 117 -19.17 3.27 29.12
CA VAL A 117 -20.12 3.44 28.01
C VAL A 117 -19.50 2.98 26.70
N VAL A 118 -20.20 2.13 25.95
CA VAL A 118 -19.78 1.72 24.61
C VAL A 118 -19.83 2.94 23.68
N MET A 119 -18.68 3.34 23.15
CA MET A 119 -18.57 4.40 22.16
C MET A 119 -18.82 3.86 20.75
N ARG A 120 -18.18 2.73 20.43
CA ARG A 120 -18.21 2.12 19.11
C ARG A 120 -18.15 0.61 19.23
N SER A 121 -18.81 -0.07 18.31
CA SER A 121 -18.64 -1.50 18.16
C SER A 121 -18.77 -1.91 16.71
N GLY A 122 -18.06 -2.97 16.35
CA GLY A 122 -18.19 -3.62 15.06
C GLY A 122 -16.84 -4.06 14.51
N LYS A 123 -16.72 -4.04 13.19
CA LYS A 123 -15.54 -4.59 12.51
C LYS A 123 -14.46 -3.51 12.32
N TRP A 124 -13.23 -3.83 12.67
CA TRP A 124 -12.06 -2.98 12.60
C TRP A 124 -11.09 -3.48 11.52
N VAL A 125 -10.47 -2.55 10.80
CA VAL A 125 -9.42 -2.82 9.81
C VAL A 125 -8.39 -1.71 9.94
N ASN A 126 -7.16 -2.06 10.34
CA ASN A 126 -6.04 -1.13 10.51
C ASN A 126 -6.40 0.09 11.36
N ASP A 127 -6.94 -0.15 12.56
CA ASP A 127 -7.42 0.88 13.51
C ASP A 127 -8.68 1.64 13.10
N HIS A 128 -9.22 1.40 11.92
CA HIS A 128 -10.43 2.07 11.43
C HIS A 128 -11.65 1.15 11.57
N LEU A 129 -12.74 1.68 12.11
CA LEU A 129 -14.01 0.96 12.16
C LEU A 129 -14.61 0.90 10.74
N SER A 130 -14.63 -0.30 10.15
CA SER A 130 -15.18 -0.55 8.80
C SER A 130 -16.69 -0.77 8.82
N ASP A 131 -17.20 -1.50 9.82
CA ASP A 131 -18.63 -1.80 9.96
C ASP A 131 -19.07 -1.43 11.38
N PHE A 132 -20.16 -0.68 11.51
CA PHE A 132 -20.72 -0.29 12.80
C PHE A 132 -21.89 -1.18 13.19
N TYR A 133 -21.90 -1.67 14.43
CA TYR A 133 -23.03 -2.36 15.03
C TYR A 133 -23.65 -1.50 16.13
N SER A 134 -24.97 -1.29 16.06
CA SER A 134 -25.73 -0.76 17.18
C SER A 134 -25.94 -1.88 18.20
N ILE A 135 -25.22 -1.82 19.32
CA ILE A 135 -25.47 -2.70 20.47
C ILE A 135 -26.51 -2.00 21.35
N ASN A 136 -27.61 -2.70 21.67
CA ASN A 136 -28.53 -2.24 22.71
C ASN A 136 -27.86 -2.44 24.08
N LEU A 137 -27.56 -1.33 24.77
CA LEU A 137 -26.89 -1.30 26.08
C LEU A 137 -27.71 -1.96 27.19
N ASP A 138 -29.03 -2.06 27.05
CA ASP A 138 -29.93 -2.66 28.06
C ASP A 138 -29.75 -4.18 28.20
N LEU A 139 -29.08 -4.83 27.25
CA LEU A 139 -28.78 -6.27 27.28
C LEU A 139 -27.41 -6.58 27.92
N PHE A 140 -26.60 -5.57 28.27
CA PHE A 140 -25.21 -5.75 28.71
C PHE A 140 -24.79 -4.76 29.82
N PRO A 141 -25.30 -4.90 31.06
CA PRO A 141 -24.85 -4.06 32.16
C PRO A 141 -23.38 -4.33 32.51
N PHE A 142 -22.61 -3.25 32.61
CA PHE A 142 -21.25 -3.25 33.15
C PHE A 142 -21.31 -3.60 34.64
N HIS A 143 -20.96 -4.83 35.02
CA HIS A 143 -20.68 -5.16 36.42
C HIS A 143 -19.17 -5.28 36.61
N ALA A 144 -18.59 -4.31 37.31
CA ALA A 144 -17.16 -4.25 37.59
C ALA A 144 -16.63 -5.43 38.45
N ASP A 145 -17.50 -6.20 39.11
CA ASP A 145 -17.13 -7.06 40.25
C ASP A 145 -17.54 -8.54 40.20
N LEU A 146 -17.94 -9.08 39.05
CA LEU A 146 -18.22 -10.52 38.96
C LEU A 146 -17.35 -11.11 37.87
N PHE A 147 -16.48 -12.08 38.18
CA PHE A 147 -16.31 -13.34 37.41
C PHE A 147 -15.19 -14.18 38.05
N LYS A 148 -15.59 -15.10 38.93
CA LYS A 148 -14.79 -16.29 39.27
C LYS A 148 -14.79 -17.22 38.06
N ILE A 149 -13.60 -17.56 37.59
CA ILE A 149 -13.36 -18.45 36.46
C ILE A 149 -13.77 -19.87 36.85
N THR A 150 -14.77 -20.44 36.18
CA THR A 150 -14.96 -21.89 36.13
C THR A 150 -14.67 -22.36 34.72
N SER A 151 -13.63 -23.18 34.63
CA SER A 151 -13.16 -23.96 33.47
C SER A 151 -14.24 -24.26 32.43
N LEU A 152 -14.14 -23.64 31.25
CA LEU A 152 -14.75 -24.15 30.03
C LEU A 152 -13.65 -24.64 29.08
N ARG A 153 -13.28 -25.92 29.27
CA ARG A 153 -12.79 -26.75 28.17
C ARG A 153 -13.95 -26.96 27.21
N SER A 154 -13.96 -26.25 26.09
CA SER A 154 -14.68 -26.72 24.90
C SER A 154 -13.89 -26.33 23.66
N SER A 155 -13.87 -27.25 22.69
CA SER A 155 -13.20 -27.16 21.41
C SER A 155 -13.37 -25.78 20.77
N ASN A 156 -12.30 -24.99 20.72
CA ASN A 156 -12.32 -23.60 20.26
C ASN A 156 -12.38 -23.56 18.71
N PRO A 157 -13.53 -23.25 18.08
CA PRO A 157 -13.66 -23.21 16.63
C PRO A 157 -12.83 -22.11 15.96
N LEU A 158 -12.21 -21.22 16.74
CA LEU A 158 -11.30 -20.17 16.27
C LEU A 158 -9.83 -20.59 16.28
N LYS A 159 -9.46 -21.79 16.77
CA LYS A 159 -8.05 -22.21 16.82
C LYS A 159 -7.42 -22.28 15.43
N ALA A 160 -8.11 -22.88 14.46
CA ALA A 160 -7.61 -23.01 13.09
C ALA A 160 -7.49 -21.64 12.38
N GLU A 161 -8.39 -20.70 12.66
CA GLU A 161 -8.35 -19.33 12.14
C GLU A 161 -7.20 -18.54 12.77
N ARG A 162 -6.99 -18.67 14.09
CA ARG A 162 -5.83 -18.12 14.81
C ARG A 162 -4.50 -18.67 14.31
N ASP A 163 -4.41 -19.97 14.10
CA ASP A 163 -3.20 -20.62 13.59
C ASP A 163 -2.88 -20.16 12.15
N ARG A 164 -3.91 -19.96 11.32
CA ARG A 164 -3.76 -19.38 9.97
C ARG A 164 -3.30 -17.93 10.02
N SER A 165 -3.93 -17.08 10.84
CA SER A 165 -3.52 -15.68 11.02
C SER A 165 -2.10 -15.56 11.57
N ARG A 166 -1.67 -16.46 12.46
CA ARG A 166 -0.27 -16.55 12.94
C ARG A 166 0.70 -16.91 11.82
N ALA A 167 0.33 -17.82 10.92
CA ALA A 167 1.18 -18.20 9.78
C ALA A 167 1.32 -17.04 8.77
N GLU A 168 0.23 -16.34 8.47
CA GLU A 168 0.24 -15.12 7.63
C GLU A 168 1.10 -14.03 8.27
N ALA A 169 0.99 -13.86 9.60
CA ALA A 169 1.83 -12.93 10.36
C ALA A 169 3.32 -13.31 10.29
N ALA A 170 3.68 -14.59 10.34
CA ALA A 170 5.06 -15.04 10.18
C ALA A 170 5.66 -14.66 8.82
N VAL A 171 4.86 -14.74 7.74
CA VAL A 171 5.28 -14.31 6.40
C VAL A 171 5.44 -12.78 6.34
N ALA A 172 4.46 -12.03 6.85
CA ALA A 172 4.50 -10.57 6.87
C ALA A 172 5.64 -10.01 7.73
N TYR A 173 5.98 -10.68 8.83
CA TYR A 173 7.09 -10.28 9.70
C TYR A 173 8.45 -10.50 9.03
N ARG A 174 8.67 -11.67 8.40
CA ARG A 174 9.91 -11.91 7.63
C ARG A 174 10.13 -10.88 6.53
N ARG A 175 9.07 -10.56 5.79
CA ARG A 175 9.12 -9.52 4.75
C ARG A 175 9.49 -8.15 5.32
N ARG A 176 9.00 -7.79 6.51
CA ARG A 176 9.39 -6.55 7.20
C ARG A 176 10.86 -6.55 7.62
N GLN A 177 11.36 -7.65 8.19
CA GLN A 177 12.78 -7.74 8.56
C GLN A 177 13.69 -7.63 7.33
N GLU A 178 13.36 -8.29 6.22
CA GLU A 178 14.13 -8.19 4.97
C GLU A 178 14.18 -6.76 4.41
N ILE A 179 13.09 -5.99 4.55
CA ILE A 179 13.03 -4.58 4.15
C ILE A 179 13.91 -3.72 5.07
N GLU A 180 13.81 -3.95 6.38
CA GLU A 180 14.56 -3.18 7.38
C GLU A 180 16.07 -3.45 7.29
N GLU A 181 16.49 -4.71 7.16
CA GLU A 181 17.88 -5.10 6.90
C GLU A 181 18.43 -4.46 5.62
N ARG A 182 17.62 -4.45 4.55
CA ARG A 182 17.98 -3.79 3.29
C ARG A 182 18.17 -2.28 3.50
N SER A 183 17.29 -1.63 4.28
CA SER A 183 17.40 -0.20 4.57
C SER A 183 18.65 0.15 5.39
N VAL A 184 19.03 -0.70 6.35
CA VAL A 184 20.26 -0.55 7.16
C VAL A 184 21.49 -0.74 6.27
N GLN A 185 21.49 -1.75 5.41
CA GLN A 185 22.57 -2.00 4.46
C GLN A 185 22.75 -0.82 3.50
N GLU A 186 21.66 -0.26 2.98
CA GLU A 186 21.69 0.92 2.12
C GLU A 186 22.25 2.16 2.84
N LYS A 187 21.88 2.35 4.11
CA LYS A 187 22.43 3.43 4.94
C LYS A 187 23.93 3.26 5.18
N ALA A 188 24.37 2.05 5.53
CA ALA A 188 25.79 1.74 5.72
C ALA A 188 26.61 1.93 4.43
N ASP A 189 26.07 1.54 3.28
CA ASP A 189 26.71 1.75 1.98
C ASP A 189 26.79 3.24 1.60
N LYS A 190 25.78 4.03 1.95
CA LYS A 190 25.77 5.48 1.78
C LYS A 190 26.84 6.16 2.65
N GLU A 191 26.98 5.73 3.90
CA GLU A 191 27.99 6.25 4.84
C GLU A 191 29.41 5.86 4.41
N ARG A 192 29.64 4.62 3.96
CA ARG A 192 30.93 4.19 3.37
C ARG A 192 31.32 5.05 2.17
N ARG A 193 30.36 5.34 1.29
CA ARG A 193 30.60 6.21 0.12
C ARG A 193 30.91 7.66 0.53
N ALA A 194 30.22 8.19 1.54
CA ALA A 194 30.51 9.53 2.06
C ALA A 194 31.93 9.63 2.65
N ALA A 195 32.39 8.59 3.35
CA ALA A 195 33.75 8.50 3.89
C ALA A 195 34.83 8.36 2.80
N LEU A 196 34.53 7.68 1.69
CA LEU A 196 35.41 7.59 0.51
C LEU A 196 35.59 8.95 -0.20
N VAL A 197 34.57 9.80 -0.18
CA VAL A 197 34.59 11.14 -0.80
C VAL A 197 35.38 12.15 0.05
N THR A 198 35.41 12.00 1.37
CA THR A 198 36.10 12.95 2.28
C THR A 198 37.63 12.80 2.31
N ASN A 199 38.17 11.66 1.86
CA ASN A 199 39.62 11.38 1.84
C ASN A 199 40.30 11.62 0.49
N GLN A 200 39.64 12.30 -0.46
CA GLN A 200 40.26 12.66 -1.74
C GLN A 200 40.54 14.17 -1.81
N ALA A 201 41.82 14.53 -1.99
CA ALA A 201 42.22 15.88 -2.34
C ALA A 201 41.55 16.32 -3.65
N PRO A 202 41.30 17.63 -3.88
CA PRO A 202 40.49 18.08 -5.00
C PRO A 202 41.20 17.74 -6.31
N ALA A 203 40.62 16.82 -7.09
CA ALA A 203 41.05 16.58 -8.46
C ALA A 203 40.67 17.78 -9.34
N PRO A 204 41.50 18.14 -10.34
CA PRO A 204 41.25 19.31 -11.17
C PRO A 204 39.93 19.15 -11.92
N GLN A 205 39.11 20.20 -11.88
CA GLN A 205 37.83 20.29 -12.59
C GLN A 205 38.06 20.04 -14.09
N ARG A 206 37.75 18.82 -14.54
CA ARG A 206 37.56 18.55 -15.96
C ARG A 206 36.10 18.80 -16.27
N SER A 207 35.85 19.85 -17.04
CA SER A 207 34.60 20.04 -17.77
C SER A 207 34.23 18.73 -18.48
N PRO A 208 33.00 18.20 -18.33
CA PRO A 208 32.60 17.03 -19.07
C PRO A 208 32.41 17.46 -20.52
N THR A 209 33.44 17.29 -21.33
CA THR A 209 33.26 17.08 -22.76
C THR A 209 32.48 15.78 -22.88
N LEU A 210 31.15 15.91 -23.08
CA LEU A 210 30.25 14.79 -23.34
C LEU A 210 30.84 13.95 -24.46
N ALA A 211 31.17 12.71 -24.12
CA ALA A 211 31.37 11.67 -25.11
C ALA A 211 30.06 11.54 -25.91
N SER A 212 30.04 12.13 -27.09
CA SER A 212 29.08 11.78 -28.15
C SER A 212 29.27 10.30 -28.45
N GLY A 213 28.28 9.45 -28.15
CA GLY A 213 28.39 8.06 -28.58
C GLY A 213 27.36 7.04 -28.10
N LEU A 214 26.59 7.28 -27.03
CA LEU A 214 25.51 6.38 -26.65
C LEU A 214 24.19 7.16 -26.57
N THR A 215 23.33 6.93 -27.56
CA THR A 215 21.95 7.40 -27.55
C THR A 215 21.20 6.72 -26.40
N GLU A 216 20.66 7.53 -25.47
CA GLU A 216 19.79 7.06 -24.39
C GLU A 216 18.65 6.20 -24.96
N ARG A 217 18.55 4.95 -24.51
CA ARG A 217 17.54 4.01 -25.02
C ARG A 217 16.24 4.22 -24.27
N ARG A 218 15.22 4.69 -24.97
CA ARG A 218 13.90 5.00 -24.40
C ARG A 218 12.88 4.00 -24.94
N VAL A 219 12.13 3.34 -24.05
CA VAL A 219 11.09 2.37 -24.43
C VAL A 219 9.76 2.72 -23.77
N ALA A 220 8.65 2.51 -24.46
CA ALA A 220 7.32 2.73 -23.90
C ALA A 220 6.31 1.62 -24.22
N LEU A 221 5.48 1.25 -23.26
CA LEU A 221 4.26 0.47 -23.45
C LEU A 221 3.05 1.40 -23.26
N ILE A 222 2.18 1.48 -24.27
CA ILE A 222 1.08 2.44 -24.30
C ILE A 222 -0.20 1.66 -24.59
N VAL A 223 -1.20 1.78 -23.71
CA VAL A 223 -2.47 1.06 -23.83
C VAL A 223 -3.62 2.06 -23.77
N GLY A 224 -4.48 2.06 -24.78
CA GLY A 224 -5.71 2.84 -24.82
C GLY A 224 -6.91 1.95 -25.08
N ASN A 225 -7.82 1.85 -24.11
CA ASN A 225 -9.00 0.99 -24.20
C ASN A 225 -10.28 1.85 -24.15
N SER A 226 -11.06 1.81 -25.24
CA SER A 226 -12.27 2.59 -25.47
C SER A 226 -13.51 1.72 -25.66
N LYS A 227 -13.41 0.65 -26.45
CA LYS A 227 -14.54 -0.16 -26.93
C LYS A 227 -14.97 -1.25 -25.96
N TYR A 228 -15.31 -0.86 -24.73
CA TYR A 228 -15.91 -1.78 -23.76
C TYR A 228 -17.31 -2.19 -24.19
N ALA A 229 -17.70 -3.44 -23.89
CA ALA A 229 -19.06 -3.91 -24.11
C ALA A 229 -20.10 -3.10 -23.29
N HIS A 230 -19.69 -2.60 -22.12
CA HIS A 230 -20.49 -1.76 -21.24
C HIS A 230 -19.75 -0.45 -20.95
N ASN A 231 -20.44 0.69 -21.07
CA ASN A 231 -19.89 2.04 -20.83
C ASN A 231 -18.61 2.33 -21.64
N PRO A 232 -18.69 2.36 -22.99
CA PRO A 232 -17.55 2.71 -23.83
C PRO A 232 -17.04 4.13 -23.55
N LEU A 233 -15.75 4.34 -23.80
CA LEU A 233 -15.07 5.62 -23.58
C LEU A 233 -14.61 6.22 -24.92
N ASP A 234 -14.85 7.51 -25.12
CA ASP A 234 -14.59 8.15 -26.42
C ASP A 234 -13.10 8.45 -26.69
N ASN A 235 -12.33 8.77 -25.66
CA ASN A 235 -10.98 9.32 -25.79
C ASN A 235 -9.77 8.37 -25.60
N PRO A 236 -9.83 7.23 -24.88
CA PRO A 236 -8.60 6.52 -24.51
C PRO A 236 -7.74 6.03 -25.68
N VAL A 237 -8.36 5.56 -26.76
CA VAL A 237 -7.64 5.18 -27.99
C VAL A 237 -6.96 6.38 -28.65
N ASN A 238 -7.55 7.58 -28.61
CA ASN A 238 -6.93 8.79 -29.11
C ASN A 238 -5.80 9.25 -28.20
N ASP A 239 -6.00 9.21 -26.89
CA ASP A 239 -4.99 9.53 -25.88
C ASP A 239 -3.72 8.70 -26.08
N ALA A 240 -3.88 7.38 -26.20
CA ALA A 240 -2.78 6.46 -26.48
C ALA A 240 -2.12 6.72 -27.85
N ALA A 241 -2.90 6.99 -28.89
CA ALA A 241 -2.39 7.24 -30.24
C ALA A 241 -1.54 8.51 -30.34
N ASP A 242 -2.01 9.60 -29.74
CA ASP A 242 -1.36 10.90 -29.82
C ASP A 242 -0.10 10.93 -28.92
N LEU A 243 -0.15 10.24 -27.78
CA LEU A 243 1.04 10.04 -26.93
C LEU A 243 2.07 9.14 -27.60
N ASP A 244 1.66 8.05 -28.27
CA ASP A 244 2.56 7.20 -29.06
C ASP A 244 3.32 8.02 -30.11
N THR A 245 2.60 8.85 -30.87
CA THR A 245 3.19 9.72 -31.89
C THR A 245 4.19 10.70 -31.28
N THR A 246 3.83 11.31 -30.15
CA THR A 246 4.67 12.29 -29.46
C THR A 246 5.92 11.63 -28.87
N LEU A 247 5.79 10.47 -28.22
CA LEU A 247 6.92 9.73 -27.64
C LEU A 247 7.88 9.22 -28.72
N LYS A 248 7.38 8.76 -29.88
CA LYS A 248 8.23 8.43 -31.04
C LYS A 248 9.06 9.62 -31.49
N ASN A 249 8.46 10.81 -31.58
CA ASN A 249 9.17 12.04 -31.92
C ASN A 249 10.20 12.45 -30.85
N LEU A 250 10.03 11.99 -29.61
CA LEU A 250 10.95 12.18 -28.48
C LEU A 250 11.97 11.02 -28.33
N GLY A 251 12.06 10.14 -29.32
CA GLY A 251 13.07 9.09 -29.39
C GLY A 251 12.73 7.78 -28.66
N PHE A 252 11.47 7.57 -28.26
CA PHE A 252 11.04 6.30 -27.68
C PHE A 252 10.77 5.24 -28.75
N LYS A 253 11.21 4.01 -28.50
CA LYS A 253 10.66 2.80 -29.11
C LYS A 253 9.37 2.44 -28.38
N THR A 254 8.23 2.51 -29.06
CA THR A 254 6.92 2.29 -28.41
C THR A 254 6.26 0.99 -28.85
N THR A 255 5.50 0.39 -27.94
CA THR A 255 4.52 -0.67 -28.19
C THR A 255 3.14 -0.11 -27.87
N LEU A 256 2.31 0.08 -28.91
CA LEU A 256 0.95 0.63 -28.77
C LEU A 256 -0.10 -0.48 -28.85
N LEU A 257 -0.95 -0.57 -27.85
CA LEU A 257 -2.16 -1.38 -27.84
C LEU A 257 -3.40 -0.50 -27.86
N ARG A 258 -4.37 -0.86 -28.70
CA ARG A 258 -5.70 -0.22 -28.78
C ARG A 258 -6.76 -1.27 -28.55
N ASP A 259 -7.72 -0.97 -27.70
CA ASP A 259 -8.85 -1.86 -27.36
C ASP A 259 -8.37 -3.29 -27.06
N ALA A 260 -7.43 -3.40 -26.13
CA ALA A 260 -6.73 -4.63 -25.83
C ALA A 260 -7.53 -5.55 -24.90
N ASN A 261 -7.48 -6.85 -25.20
CA ASN A 261 -7.90 -7.89 -24.27
C ASN A 261 -6.79 -8.25 -23.26
N ILE A 262 -7.12 -9.04 -22.25
CA ILE A 262 -6.19 -9.40 -21.17
C ILE A 262 -4.95 -10.13 -21.67
N THR A 263 -5.09 -11.00 -22.67
CA THR A 263 -4.00 -11.77 -23.25
C THR A 263 -3.01 -10.86 -23.98
N GLN A 264 -3.52 -9.90 -24.75
CA GLN A 264 -2.69 -8.90 -25.44
C GLN A 264 -1.93 -8.04 -24.43
N MET A 265 -2.58 -7.56 -23.37
CA MET A 265 -1.91 -6.78 -22.31
C MET A 265 -0.81 -7.58 -21.60
N ARG A 266 -1.07 -8.85 -21.26
CA ARG A 266 -0.08 -9.75 -20.64
C ARG A 266 1.09 -10.03 -21.57
N ASN A 267 0.84 -10.31 -22.85
CA ASN A 267 1.89 -10.57 -23.83
C ASN A 267 2.75 -9.33 -24.11
N ALA A 268 2.11 -8.17 -24.27
CA ALA A 268 2.85 -6.92 -24.46
C ALA A 268 3.67 -6.54 -23.24
N THR A 269 3.19 -6.83 -22.02
CA THR A 269 3.99 -6.63 -20.80
C THR A 269 5.23 -7.52 -20.80
N ARG A 270 5.11 -8.80 -21.18
CA ARG A 270 6.28 -9.71 -21.28
C ARG A 270 7.28 -9.20 -22.32
N GLN A 271 6.81 -8.83 -23.50
CA GLN A 271 7.68 -8.27 -24.54
C GLN A 271 8.33 -6.95 -24.10
N PHE A 272 7.58 -6.10 -23.40
CA PHE A 272 8.10 -4.85 -22.86
C PHE A 272 9.16 -5.09 -21.78
N ALA A 273 9.01 -6.13 -20.94
CA ALA A 273 10.03 -6.51 -19.96
C ALA A 273 11.39 -6.79 -20.63
N ASP A 274 11.40 -7.46 -21.78
CA ASP A 274 12.62 -7.72 -22.55
C ASP A 274 13.27 -6.42 -23.05
N ASP A 275 12.45 -5.48 -23.54
CA ASP A 275 12.90 -4.15 -23.96
C ASP A 275 13.43 -3.32 -22.78
N VAL A 276 12.78 -3.42 -21.61
CA VAL A 276 13.20 -2.76 -20.37
C VAL A 276 14.57 -3.23 -19.93
N ALA A 277 14.95 -4.50 -20.10
CA ALA A 277 16.26 -4.99 -19.66
C ALA A 277 17.44 -4.20 -20.25
N SER A 278 17.28 -3.66 -21.46
CA SER A 278 18.35 -2.98 -22.22
C SER A 278 18.16 -1.48 -22.42
N SER A 279 17.10 -0.87 -21.87
CA SER A 279 16.83 0.56 -21.98
C SER A 279 17.48 1.38 -20.85
N ASP A 280 17.41 2.70 -20.93
CA ASP A 280 17.75 3.66 -19.86
C ASP A 280 16.49 4.31 -19.27
N VAL A 281 15.43 4.42 -20.08
CA VAL A 281 14.12 4.97 -19.70
C VAL A 281 13.01 4.01 -20.11
N ALA A 282 12.13 3.68 -19.17
CA ALA A 282 10.96 2.85 -19.39
C ALA A 282 9.70 3.63 -19.02
N LEU A 283 8.77 3.79 -19.97
CA LEU A 283 7.50 4.45 -19.75
C LEU A 283 6.33 3.48 -19.96
N ILE A 284 5.36 3.48 -19.06
CA ILE A 284 4.10 2.77 -19.24
C ILE A 284 2.96 3.78 -19.15
N PHE A 285 2.09 3.79 -20.14
CA PHE A 285 0.88 4.61 -20.18
C PHE A 285 -0.35 3.73 -20.32
N PHE A 286 -1.37 4.00 -19.52
CA PHE A 286 -2.69 3.40 -19.68
C PHE A 286 -3.78 4.47 -19.63
N ALA A 287 -4.66 4.44 -20.63
CA ALA A 287 -5.93 5.17 -20.63
C ALA A 287 -7.10 4.19 -20.77
N GLY A 288 -8.11 4.33 -19.91
CA GLY A 288 -9.29 3.47 -19.93
C GLY A 288 -9.98 3.29 -18.57
N HIS A 289 -10.82 2.28 -18.46
CA HIS A 289 -11.43 1.89 -17.19
C HIS A 289 -10.39 1.28 -16.26
N GLY A 290 -10.41 1.76 -15.02
CA GLY A 290 -9.59 1.25 -13.92
C GLY A 290 -10.43 1.20 -12.65
N ILE A 291 -10.14 0.22 -11.80
CA ILE A 291 -10.86 0.02 -10.56
C ILE A 291 -9.89 -0.35 -9.44
N GLU A 292 -10.14 0.20 -8.27
CA GLU A 292 -9.50 -0.23 -7.04
C GLU A 292 -10.30 -1.38 -6.40
N ALA A 293 -9.58 -2.44 -5.99
CA ALA A 293 -10.12 -3.47 -5.12
C ALA A 293 -9.03 -4.01 -4.20
N LYS A 294 -9.31 -4.08 -2.89
CA LYS A 294 -8.41 -4.59 -1.84
C LYS A 294 -7.02 -3.94 -1.84
N GLY A 295 -6.96 -2.64 -2.08
CA GLY A 295 -5.74 -1.84 -2.16
C GLY A 295 -4.95 -1.99 -3.46
N ARG A 296 -5.48 -2.68 -4.47
CA ARG A 296 -4.82 -2.89 -5.77
C ARG A 296 -5.58 -2.22 -6.89
N ASN A 297 -4.82 -1.74 -7.87
CA ASN A 297 -5.35 -1.10 -9.08
C ASN A 297 -5.45 -2.12 -10.22
N TYR A 298 -6.67 -2.35 -10.69
CA TYR A 298 -6.97 -3.20 -11.83
C TYR A 298 -7.34 -2.36 -13.04
N LEU A 299 -6.63 -2.57 -14.13
CA LEU A 299 -6.87 -1.97 -15.44
C LEU A 299 -7.78 -2.91 -16.22
N ILE A 300 -8.87 -2.39 -16.76
CA ILE A 300 -9.93 -3.21 -17.37
C ILE A 300 -9.64 -3.40 -18.87
N PRO A 301 -9.49 -4.65 -19.35
CA PRO A 301 -9.43 -4.97 -20.77
C PRO A 301 -10.82 -4.82 -21.43
N VAL A 302 -10.87 -4.55 -22.74
CA VAL A 302 -12.16 -4.35 -23.44
C VAL A 302 -13.03 -5.62 -23.49
N SER A 303 -12.41 -6.79 -23.35
CA SER A 303 -13.08 -8.09 -23.39
C SER A 303 -13.52 -8.60 -22.00
N ALA A 304 -13.38 -7.80 -20.94
CA ALA A 304 -13.67 -8.25 -19.59
C ALA A 304 -15.19 -8.31 -19.34
N ASP A 305 -15.68 -9.42 -18.80
CA ASP A 305 -17.06 -9.62 -18.34
C ASP A 305 -17.05 -9.86 -16.82
N ILE A 306 -16.77 -8.78 -16.08
CA ILE A 306 -16.60 -8.85 -14.62
C ILE A 306 -17.94 -8.58 -13.95
N LYS A 307 -18.52 -9.61 -13.33
CA LYS A 307 -19.80 -9.52 -12.60
C LYS A 307 -19.59 -9.37 -11.10
N HIS A 308 -18.52 -9.97 -10.59
CA HIS A 308 -18.20 -10.01 -9.17
C HIS A 308 -16.77 -9.57 -8.91
N GLU A 309 -16.53 -8.95 -7.74
CA GLU A 309 -15.21 -8.44 -7.35
C GLU A 309 -14.11 -9.52 -7.38
N TYR A 310 -14.42 -10.77 -7.03
CA TYR A 310 -13.43 -11.86 -7.03
C TYR A 310 -12.93 -12.22 -8.44
N GLU A 311 -13.67 -11.87 -9.49
CA GLU A 311 -13.31 -12.15 -10.89
C GLU A 311 -12.26 -11.15 -11.42
N LEU A 312 -12.00 -10.06 -10.71
CA LEU A 312 -11.00 -9.05 -11.10
C LEU A 312 -9.60 -9.65 -11.26
N GLU A 313 -9.20 -10.56 -10.37
CA GLU A 313 -7.86 -11.17 -10.42
C GLU A 313 -7.63 -11.99 -11.70
N ASP A 314 -8.70 -12.58 -12.24
CA ASP A 314 -8.64 -13.43 -13.43
C ASP A 314 -8.83 -12.63 -14.72
N GLN A 315 -9.78 -11.68 -14.71
CA GLN A 315 -10.26 -10.99 -15.90
C GLN A 315 -9.67 -9.59 -16.12
N ALA A 316 -9.14 -8.95 -15.07
CA ALA A 316 -8.51 -7.63 -15.18
C ALA A 316 -6.98 -7.72 -15.10
N TYR A 317 -6.31 -6.62 -15.43
CA TYR A 317 -4.87 -6.51 -15.38
C TYR A 317 -4.44 -5.75 -14.12
N ASP A 318 -3.73 -6.43 -13.20
CA ASP A 318 -3.18 -5.79 -12.00
C ASP A 318 -2.01 -4.86 -12.36
N ALA A 319 -2.18 -3.55 -12.17
CA ALA A 319 -1.17 -2.53 -12.44
C ALA A 319 0.07 -2.68 -11.55
N GLY A 320 -0.05 -3.32 -10.38
CA GLY A 320 1.08 -3.64 -9.51
C GLY A 320 2.12 -4.52 -10.20
N ARG A 321 1.69 -5.38 -11.13
CA ARG A 321 2.62 -6.23 -11.91
C ARG A 321 3.59 -5.41 -12.77
N TRP A 322 3.20 -4.22 -13.21
CA TRP A 322 4.10 -3.32 -13.92
C TRP A 322 5.16 -2.75 -12.99
N LEU A 323 4.80 -2.37 -11.77
CA LEU A 323 5.79 -1.91 -10.78
C LEU A 323 6.75 -3.02 -10.38
N ASP A 324 6.22 -4.21 -10.07
CA ASP A 324 7.04 -5.38 -9.73
C ASP A 324 8.02 -5.70 -10.86
N MET A 325 7.57 -5.63 -12.12
CA MET A 325 8.42 -5.83 -13.29
C MET A 325 9.52 -4.75 -13.37
N LEU A 326 9.15 -3.47 -13.25
CA LEU A 326 10.10 -2.35 -13.33
C LEU A 326 11.13 -2.33 -12.19
N GLU A 327 10.75 -2.80 -11.00
CA GLU A 327 11.65 -2.93 -9.84
C GLU A 327 12.63 -4.10 -9.99
N ASN A 328 12.14 -5.25 -10.47
CA ASN A 328 12.93 -6.49 -10.49
C ASN A 328 13.87 -6.60 -11.70
N ILE A 329 13.59 -5.89 -12.80
CA ILE A 329 14.47 -5.88 -13.98
C ILE A 329 15.63 -4.91 -13.75
N LYS A 330 16.76 -5.47 -13.29
CA LYS A 330 18.02 -4.73 -13.13
C LYS A 330 18.55 -4.34 -14.50
N GLY A 331 18.47 -3.05 -14.83
CA GLY A 331 19.06 -2.50 -16.04
C GLY A 331 20.57 -2.64 -16.11
N ILE A 332 21.12 -2.51 -17.32
CA ILE A 332 22.58 -2.50 -17.58
C ILE A 332 23.29 -1.48 -16.68
N ASN A 333 22.64 -0.33 -16.48
CA ASN A 333 23.08 0.72 -15.56
C ASN A 333 22.09 0.80 -14.39
N LYS A 334 22.58 0.80 -13.15
CA LYS A 334 21.78 0.81 -11.90
C LYS A 334 20.96 2.11 -11.66
N GLN A 335 20.67 2.88 -12.71
CA GLN A 335 20.11 4.25 -12.65
C GLN A 335 18.99 4.48 -13.70
N ARG A 336 18.24 3.42 -14.06
CA ARG A 336 17.09 3.51 -14.96
C ARG A 336 16.01 4.46 -14.44
N VAL A 337 15.42 5.24 -15.33
CA VAL A 337 14.22 6.05 -15.05
C VAL A 337 12.98 5.26 -15.47
N ASN A 338 12.10 4.99 -14.50
CA ASN A 338 10.83 4.32 -14.72
C ASN A 338 9.69 5.34 -14.59
N ILE A 339 8.75 5.35 -15.54
CA ILE A 339 7.62 6.28 -15.55
C ILE A 339 6.34 5.48 -15.76
N VAL A 340 5.36 5.62 -14.87
CA VAL A 340 4.04 5.00 -15.02
C VAL A 340 2.98 6.09 -14.98
N ILE A 341 2.16 6.17 -16.02
CA ILE A 341 1.13 7.20 -16.17
C ILE A 341 -0.22 6.51 -16.34
N LEU A 342 -1.14 6.77 -15.42
CA LEU A 342 -2.47 6.17 -15.40
C LEU A 342 -3.54 7.26 -15.61
N ASP A 343 -4.06 7.33 -16.82
CA ASP A 343 -5.25 8.12 -17.18
C ASP A 343 -6.50 7.24 -17.09
N ALA A 344 -6.73 6.71 -15.89
CA ALA A 344 -7.79 5.76 -15.59
C ALA A 344 -8.71 6.26 -14.47
N CYS A 345 -9.86 5.60 -14.38
CA CYS A 345 -11.02 5.85 -13.49
C CYS A 345 -12.04 6.84 -14.02
N ARG A 346 -12.94 6.35 -14.88
CA ARG A 346 -14.14 7.06 -15.32
C ARG A 346 -15.35 6.22 -14.94
N ASN A 347 -16.01 6.65 -13.86
CA ASN A 347 -17.24 6.11 -13.26
C ASN A 347 -17.26 4.61 -12.91
N ASN A 348 -17.49 4.35 -11.62
CA ASN A 348 -17.53 3.03 -10.99
C ASN A 348 -18.80 2.20 -11.33
N ASP A 349 -19.33 2.28 -12.55
CA ASP A 349 -20.58 1.61 -12.95
C ASP A 349 -20.48 0.10 -12.86
N LEU A 350 -19.30 -0.44 -13.17
CA LEU A 350 -18.95 -1.86 -13.00
C LEU A 350 -19.02 -2.30 -11.53
N SER A 351 -18.83 -1.38 -10.59
CA SER A 351 -18.70 -1.68 -9.16
C SER A 351 -19.90 -1.24 -8.32
N ARG A 352 -20.92 -0.61 -8.92
CA ARG A 352 -22.13 -0.12 -8.22
C ARG A 352 -22.88 -1.22 -7.44
N GLY A 353 -22.67 -2.50 -7.77
CA GLY A 353 -23.23 -3.65 -7.07
C GLY A 353 -22.31 -4.32 -6.03
N TRP A 354 -21.06 -3.86 -5.89
CA TRP A 354 -20.08 -4.49 -5.00
C TRP A 354 -20.03 -3.79 -3.64
N ARG A 355 -20.10 -4.56 -2.56
CA ARG A 355 -20.22 -4.06 -1.18
C ARG A 355 -18.97 -3.31 -0.65
N SER A 356 -17.90 -3.24 -1.44
CA SER A 356 -16.54 -2.87 -1.01
C SER A 356 -15.79 -1.95 -1.99
N SER A 357 -16.36 -1.55 -3.12
CA SER A 357 -15.59 -0.83 -4.15
C SER A 357 -15.32 0.61 -3.74
N SER A 358 -14.05 0.99 -3.57
CA SER A 358 -13.71 2.41 -3.46
C SER A 358 -13.80 3.08 -4.84
N ARG A 359 -14.12 4.39 -4.84
CA ARG A 359 -14.16 5.18 -6.08
C ARG A 359 -12.74 5.55 -6.48
N GLY A 360 -12.37 5.37 -7.75
CA GLY A 360 -11.04 5.76 -8.22
C GLY A 360 -9.98 4.66 -8.07
N LEU A 361 -8.70 5.05 -8.20
CA LEU A 361 -7.53 4.17 -8.00
C LEU A 361 -6.99 4.28 -6.56
N ALA A 362 -6.44 3.18 -6.04
CA ALA A 362 -5.58 3.16 -4.88
C ALA A 362 -4.26 3.90 -5.15
N ARG A 363 -3.66 4.42 -4.09
CA ARG A 363 -2.29 4.91 -4.12
C ARG A 363 -1.34 3.75 -4.41
N MET A 364 -0.37 3.98 -5.29
CA MET A 364 0.74 3.06 -5.54
C MET A 364 2.03 3.68 -5.01
N ASP A 365 2.85 2.88 -4.33
CA ASP A 365 4.17 3.29 -3.88
C ASP A 365 5.17 3.14 -5.02
N ALA A 366 5.89 4.22 -5.34
CA ALA A 366 6.87 4.22 -6.41
C ALA A 366 8.15 3.51 -5.94
N PRO A 367 8.59 2.42 -6.60
CA PRO A 367 9.90 1.85 -6.35
C PRO A 367 11.01 2.87 -6.66
N LYS A 368 12.21 2.66 -6.12
CA LYS A 368 13.37 3.53 -6.39
C LYS A 368 13.59 3.73 -7.89
N GLY A 369 13.80 4.98 -8.31
CA GLY A 369 13.94 5.32 -9.72
C GLY A 369 12.62 5.36 -10.51
N THR A 370 11.47 5.36 -9.84
CA THR A 370 10.15 5.40 -10.47
C THR A 370 9.41 6.71 -10.21
N PHE A 371 8.75 7.22 -11.25
CA PHE A 371 7.78 8.29 -11.21
C PHE A 371 6.41 7.74 -11.59
N ILE A 372 5.40 7.92 -10.74
CA ILE A 372 4.02 7.49 -11.01
C ILE A 372 3.13 8.72 -11.08
N ALA A 373 2.36 8.86 -12.15
CA ALA A 373 1.36 9.91 -12.32
C ALA A 373 -0.03 9.32 -12.53
N PHE A 374 -1.02 9.95 -11.91
CA PHE A 374 -2.43 9.64 -12.02
C PHE A 374 -3.17 10.86 -12.55
N ALA A 375 -4.14 10.64 -13.44
CA ALA A 375 -4.97 11.71 -13.96
C ALA A 375 -5.81 12.42 -12.88
N THR A 376 -6.05 11.75 -11.74
CA THR A 376 -6.76 12.30 -10.58
C THR A 376 -6.17 11.74 -9.28
N ALA A 377 -6.46 12.37 -8.15
CA ALA A 377 -6.00 11.90 -6.84
C ALA A 377 -6.55 10.50 -6.49
N PRO A 378 -5.81 9.68 -5.73
CA PRO A 378 -6.33 8.41 -5.23
C PRO A 378 -7.68 8.58 -4.53
N GLY A 379 -8.63 7.69 -4.80
CA GLY A 379 -9.99 7.83 -4.27
C GLY A 379 -10.91 8.79 -5.05
N LYS A 380 -10.44 9.40 -6.15
CA LYS A 380 -11.21 10.32 -7.01
C LYS A 380 -11.36 9.75 -8.43
N VAL A 381 -12.30 10.31 -9.19
CA VAL A 381 -12.62 9.92 -10.57
C VAL A 381 -12.05 10.97 -11.52
N ALA A 382 -11.53 10.53 -12.66
CA ALA A 382 -11.06 11.39 -13.75
C ALA A 382 -12.21 11.69 -14.72
N MET A 383 -12.22 12.88 -15.31
CA MET A 383 -13.28 13.30 -16.21
C MET A 383 -13.07 12.75 -17.62
N ASP A 384 -14.21 12.51 -18.29
CA ASP A 384 -14.20 12.13 -19.71
C ASP A 384 -13.79 13.26 -20.65
N GLY A 385 -13.78 14.50 -20.15
CA GLY A 385 -13.62 15.72 -20.93
C GLY A 385 -14.95 16.21 -21.50
N ALA A 386 -14.95 17.40 -22.09
CA ALA A 386 -16.17 17.90 -22.72
C ALA A 386 -16.50 17.09 -23.98
N LYS A 387 -17.80 16.86 -24.23
CA LYS A 387 -18.28 16.10 -25.39
C LYS A 387 -17.69 16.67 -26.69
N GLY A 388 -17.06 15.80 -27.48
CA GLY A 388 -16.41 16.18 -28.75
C GLY A 388 -14.94 16.58 -28.64
N GLN A 389 -14.35 16.58 -27.43
CA GLN A 389 -12.89 16.71 -27.29
C GLN A 389 -12.19 15.41 -27.71
N ARG A 390 -11.07 15.55 -28.43
CA ARG A 390 -10.30 14.41 -28.93
C ARG A 390 -9.65 13.59 -27.82
N ASN A 391 -9.09 14.28 -26.82
CA ASN A 391 -8.31 13.71 -25.74
C ASN A 391 -8.91 14.04 -24.37
N SER A 392 -8.55 13.27 -23.35
CA SER A 392 -8.88 13.62 -21.97
C SER A 392 -8.27 14.97 -21.55
N PRO A 393 -8.83 15.67 -20.55
CA PRO A 393 -8.21 16.88 -20.01
C PRO A 393 -6.77 16.64 -19.55
N PHE A 394 -6.50 15.47 -18.96
CA PHE A 394 -5.15 15.09 -18.51
C PHE A 394 -4.19 14.88 -19.67
N THR A 395 -4.54 14.00 -20.62
CA THR A 395 -3.69 13.67 -21.76
C THR A 395 -3.49 14.86 -22.69
N LYS A 396 -4.53 15.68 -22.93
CA LYS A 396 -4.42 16.95 -23.67
C LYS A 396 -3.30 17.83 -23.11
N ASN A 397 -3.27 18.02 -21.80
CA ASN A 397 -2.27 18.88 -21.14
C ASN A 397 -0.91 18.20 -20.97
N LEU A 398 -0.87 16.87 -20.85
CA LEU A 398 0.37 16.10 -20.91
C LEU A 398 1.07 16.25 -22.28
N LEU A 399 0.34 16.08 -23.38
CA LEU A 399 0.87 16.21 -24.74
C LEU A 399 1.44 17.61 -25.02
N ARG A 400 0.84 18.64 -24.42
CA ARG A 400 1.32 20.02 -24.51
C ARG A 400 2.65 20.22 -23.77
N THR A 401 2.75 19.69 -22.56
CA THR A 401 3.87 19.95 -21.64
C THR A 401 5.09 19.05 -21.88
N ILE A 402 4.88 17.80 -22.31
CA ILE A 402 5.94 16.81 -22.59
C ILE A 402 6.93 17.25 -23.68
N GLN A 403 6.51 18.20 -24.51
CA GLN A 403 7.31 18.76 -25.59
C GLN A 403 8.09 20.02 -25.18
N THR A 404 7.99 20.45 -23.92
CA THR A 404 8.74 21.59 -23.39
C THR A 404 10.21 21.20 -23.23
N PRO A 405 11.16 21.89 -23.91
CA PRO A 405 12.59 21.60 -23.77
C PRO A 405 13.09 21.80 -22.34
N ASP A 406 13.97 20.90 -21.91
CA ASP A 406 14.75 20.96 -20.66
C ASP A 406 13.92 21.09 -19.38
N MET A 407 12.63 20.74 -19.43
CA MET A 407 11.74 20.77 -18.28
C MET A 407 11.87 19.46 -17.48
N PRO A 408 12.32 19.51 -16.20
CA PRO A 408 12.31 18.35 -15.32
C PRO A 408 10.91 17.78 -15.17
N ILE A 409 10.80 16.45 -15.11
CA ILE A 409 9.52 15.73 -15.06
C ILE A 409 8.63 16.19 -13.90
N GLU A 410 9.18 16.50 -12.73
CA GLU A 410 8.45 17.01 -11.57
C GLU A 410 7.79 18.36 -11.87
N LEU A 411 8.52 19.26 -12.53
CA LEU A 411 8.00 20.57 -12.93
C LEU A 411 7.00 20.43 -14.07
N MET A 412 7.24 19.50 -15.00
CA MET A 412 6.32 19.19 -16.09
C MET A 412 4.97 18.72 -15.55
N PHE A 413 4.95 17.75 -14.61
CA PHE A 413 3.70 17.27 -14.03
C PHE A 413 3.04 18.27 -13.08
N LYS A 414 3.82 19.15 -12.43
CA LYS A 414 3.26 20.32 -11.73
C LYS A 414 2.51 21.23 -12.70
N GLU A 415 3.04 21.46 -13.90
CA GLU A 415 2.37 22.26 -14.93
C GLU A 415 1.16 21.54 -15.53
N VAL A 416 1.25 20.22 -15.77
CA VAL A 416 0.08 19.39 -16.15
C VAL A 416 -1.04 19.56 -15.12
N ARG A 417 -0.74 19.45 -13.83
CA ARG A 417 -1.72 19.66 -12.76
C ARG A 417 -2.36 21.05 -12.84
N ARG A 418 -1.56 22.10 -12.98
CA ARG A 418 -2.05 23.49 -13.09
C ARG A 418 -3.03 23.64 -14.26
N LEU A 419 -2.66 23.11 -15.43
CA LEU A 419 -3.48 23.19 -16.64
C LEU A 419 -4.76 22.34 -16.57
N VAL A 420 -4.71 21.17 -15.93
CA VAL A 420 -5.90 20.32 -15.73
C VAL A 420 -6.87 20.97 -14.76
N LEU A 421 -6.39 21.55 -13.65
CA LEU A 421 -7.23 22.33 -12.73
C LEU A 421 -7.95 23.47 -13.47
N GLU A 422 -7.23 24.19 -14.32
CA GLU A 422 -7.77 25.26 -15.16
C GLU A 422 -8.83 24.74 -16.16
N ASP A 423 -8.50 23.69 -16.92
CA ASP A 423 -9.39 23.09 -17.94
C ASP A 423 -10.65 22.45 -17.32
N THR A 424 -10.56 21.94 -16.10
CA THR A 424 -11.64 21.23 -15.39
C THR A 424 -12.33 22.06 -14.33
N LYS A 425 -11.93 23.33 -14.13
CA LYS A 425 -12.47 24.22 -13.08
C LYS A 425 -12.38 23.57 -11.70
N ASP A 426 -11.20 23.05 -11.38
CA ASP A 426 -10.84 22.36 -10.13
C ASP A 426 -11.60 21.02 -9.87
N GLU A 427 -12.35 20.50 -10.84
CA GLU A 427 -13.06 19.22 -10.69
C GLU A 427 -12.12 18.00 -10.73
N GLN A 428 -10.99 18.11 -11.42
CA GLN A 428 -9.99 17.05 -11.53
C GLN A 428 -8.61 17.55 -11.08
N VAL A 429 -8.00 16.82 -10.15
CA VAL A 429 -6.67 17.17 -9.61
C VAL A 429 -5.69 16.03 -9.87
N PRO A 430 -4.80 16.16 -10.87
CA PRO A 430 -3.76 15.15 -11.11
C PRO A 430 -2.83 14.97 -9.91
N TRP A 431 -2.40 13.74 -9.69
CA TRP A 431 -1.57 13.37 -8.55
C TRP A 431 -0.33 12.61 -9.02
N ASP A 432 0.80 12.84 -8.37
CA ASP A 432 2.05 12.16 -8.69
C ASP A 432 2.77 11.68 -7.42
N ASN A 433 3.57 10.63 -7.57
CA ASN A 433 4.44 10.04 -6.56
C ASN A 433 5.79 9.74 -7.20
N SER A 434 6.87 10.29 -6.65
CA SER A 434 8.21 10.14 -7.21
C SER A 434 9.18 9.54 -6.20
N SER A 435 10.01 8.62 -6.69
CA SER A 435 11.23 8.14 -6.04
C SER A 435 12.42 8.22 -7.00
N LEU A 436 12.36 9.16 -7.97
CA LEU A 436 13.47 9.47 -8.87
C LEU A 436 14.68 9.98 -8.06
N VAL A 437 15.88 9.61 -8.52
CA VAL A 437 17.15 9.97 -7.86
C VAL A 437 17.95 10.98 -8.69
N GLY A 438 17.67 11.09 -9.98
CA GLY A 438 18.32 12.03 -10.89
C GLY A 438 17.29 12.71 -11.78
N ASP A 439 17.73 13.79 -12.44
CA ASP A 439 16.86 14.59 -13.29
C ASP A 439 16.52 13.84 -14.59
N PHE A 440 15.25 13.88 -14.98
CA PHE A 440 14.79 13.40 -16.28
C PHE A 440 14.03 14.50 -17.01
N VAL A 441 14.32 14.64 -18.30
CA VAL A 441 13.62 15.54 -19.22
C VAL A 441 13.21 14.76 -20.47
N PHE A 442 11.97 14.99 -20.91
CA PHE A 442 11.43 14.33 -22.11
C PHE A 442 12.06 14.86 -23.40
N LYS A 443 12.29 16.17 -23.47
CA LYS A 443 12.90 16.84 -24.63
C LYS A 443 14.08 17.66 -24.15
N ARG A 444 15.24 17.52 -24.80
CA ARG A 444 16.40 18.38 -24.58
C ARG A 444 16.44 19.47 -25.65
N SER A 445 16.83 20.70 -25.29
CA SER A 445 17.20 21.69 -26.30
C SER A 445 18.39 21.17 -27.12
N ARG A 446 18.42 21.53 -28.40
CA ARG A 446 19.53 21.19 -29.29
C ARG A 446 20.67 22.18 -29.12
#